data_AF-A0A7R9YYU0-F1
#
_entry.id   AF-A0A7R9YYU0-F1
#
_cell.length_a   1.000
_cell.length_b   1.000
_cell.length_c   1.000
_cell.angle_alpha   90.00
_cell.angle_beta   90.00
_cell.angle_gamma   90.00
#
_symmetry.space_group_name_H-M   'P 1'
#
loop_
_entity.id
_entity.type
_entity.pdbx_description
1 polymer ?
#
loop_
_entity_poly.entity_id
_entity_poly.type
_entity_poly.pdbx_seq_one_letter_code
_entity_poly.pdbx_strand_id
1 'polypeptide(L)'
;VTLHPDGTLSFDPNGDFDELEDDETESVTFVYIIEDSKGAVDTATVTISVSGENDVIAEDDSYTTDQDTPITECIVMNDSDPEGHSFTVDKVDPERDGTFVDVPEGGSVTFAGLKVAGSDTGGVITLSADCTMSFDPNGDFDYLDDGETEEVIFVYTIEDSLGAIDTATVTIRIEGIND
;
A
#
# COMPACT_ATOMS: atom_id res chain seq x y z
N VAL A 1 -26.94 7.31 0.98
CA VAL A 1 -28.03 6.53 0.33
C VAL A 1 -29.00 7.46 -0.38
N THR A 2 -29.35 7.17 -1.63
CA THR A 2 -30.29 7.95 -2.44
C THR A 2 -31.30 7.02 -3.13
N LEU A 3 -32.59 7.20 -2.84
CA LEU A 3 -33.67 6.54 -3.59
C LEU A 3 -34.19 7.50 -4.67
N HIS A 4 -34.23 7.03 -5.91
CA HIS A 4 -34.67 7.82 -7.06
C HIS A 4 -36.17 7.64 -7.36
N PRO A 5 -36.85 8.63 -8.00
CA PRO A 5 -38.29 8.53 -8.31
C PRO A 5 -38.68 7.39 -9.26
N ASP A 6 -37.73 6.84 -10.02
CA ASP A 6 -37.94 5.67 -10.87
C ASP A 6 -37.83 4.34 -10.11
N GLY A 7 -37.59 4.39 -8.79
CA GLY A 7 -37.44 3.24 -7.92
C GLY A 7 -36.03 2.67 -7.84
N THR A 8 -35.05 3.28 -8.53
CA THR A 8 -33.64 2.86 -8.40
C THR A 8 -33.03 3.39 -7.10
N LEU A 9 -32.04 2.66 -6.58
CA LEU A 9 -31.33 2.97 -5.34
C LEU A 9 -29.83 3.15 -5.64
N SER A 10 -29.24 4.21 -5.08
CA SER A 10 -27.81 4.42 -5.03
C SER A 10 -27.34 4.36 -3.57
N PHE A 11 -26.38 3.48 -3.30
CA PHE A 11 -25.72 3.33 -2.02
C PHE A 11 -24.22 3.52 -2.25
N ASP A 12 -23.64 4.45 -1.52
CA ASP A 12 -22.21 4.73 -1.50
C ASP A 12 -21.82 4.71 -0.02
N PRO A 13 -21.02 3.73 0.42
CA PRO A 13 -20.57 3.63 1.81
C PRO A 13 -19.57 4.72 2.17
N ASN A 14 -18.87 5.34 1.20
CA ASN A 14 -17.90 6.41 1.43
C ASN A 14 -16.93 6.17 2.62
N GLY A 15 -16.49 4.92 2.80
CA GLY A 15 -15.58 4.52 3.87
C GLY A 15 -16.21 4.34 5.26
N ASP A 16 -17.53 4.54 5.42
CA ASP A 16 -18.21 4.46 6.71
C ASP A 16 -18.17 3.04 7.35
N PHE A 17 -17.71 2.02 6.61
CA PHE A 17 -17.67 0.62 7.03
C PHE A 17 -16.29 -0.02 6.87
N ASP A 18 -15.24 0.77 6.66
CA ASP A 18 -13.87 0.25 6.47
C ASP A 18 -13.32 -0.41 7.75
N GLU A 19 -13.95 -0.20 8.91
CA GLU A 19 -13.59 -0.87 10.17
C GLU A 19 -14.22 -2.28 10.31
N LEU A 20 -15.02 -2.75 9.35
CA LEU A 20 -15.66 -4.07 9.43
C LEU A 20 -14.71 -5.17 8.96
N GLU A 21 -14.44 -6.15 9.83
CA GLU A 21 -13.66 -7.35 9.48
C GLU A 21 -14.45 -8.32 8.55
N ASP A 22 -13.78 -9.32 7.95
CA ASP A 22 -14.30 -10.29 6.95
C ASP A 22 -15.57 -11.07 7.39
N ASP A 23 -15.80 -11.21 8.70
CA ASP A 23 -16.97 -11.88 9.29
C ASP A 23 -17.98 -10.90 9.93
N GLU A 24 -17.73 -9.60 9.84
CA GLU A 24 -18.60 -8.56 10.38
C GLU A 24 -19.60 -8.07 9.32
N THR A 25 -20.79 -7.72 9.80
CA THR A 25 -21.85 -7.17 8.94
C THR A 25 -22.59 -6.07 9.66
N GLU A 26 -22.85 -4.99 8.94
CA GLU A 26 -23.72 -3.92 9.40
C GLU A 26 -24.90 -3.72 8.44
N SER A 27 -26.04 -3.29 8.97
CA SER A 27 -27.25 -3.07 8.20
C SER A 27 -27.63 -1.60 8.15
N VAL A 28 -27.72 -1.06 6.94
CA VAL A 28 -28.31 0.26 6.68
C VAL A 28 -29.79 0.09 6.34
N THR A 29 -30.67 0.72 7.12
CA THR A 29 -32.12 0.61 6.91
C THR A 29 -32.76 1.97 6.69
N PHE A 30 -33.71 2.03 5.76
CA PHE A 30 -34.55 3.21 5.56
C PHE A 30 -35.94 2.82 5.07
N VAL A 31 -36.91 3.69 5.34
CA VAL A 31 -38.31 3.50 4.94
C VAL A 31 -38.62 4.44 3.78
N TYR A 32 -39.32 3.95 2.76
CA TYR A 32 -39.84 4.76 1.68
C TYR A 32 -41.36 4.67 1.58
N ILE A 33 -41.96 5.69 0.98
CA ILE A 33 -43.40 5.80 0.76
C ILE A 33 -43.64 5.78 -0.75
N ILE A 34 -44.62 5.00 -1.20
CA ILE A 34 -45.17 5.09 -2.55
C ILE A 34 -46.55 5.73 -2.48
N GLU A 35 -46.89 6.52 -3.50
CA GLU A 35 -48.21 7.14 -3.64
C GLU A 35 -48.78 6.79 -5.01
N ASP A 36 -50.04 6.32 -5.05
CA ASP A 36 -50.72 6.09 -6.31
C ASP A 36 -51.25 7.41 -6.93
N SER A 37 -51.70 7.36 -8.19
CA SER A 37 -52.26 8.54 -8.87
C SER A 37 -53.50 9.18 -8.20
N LYS A 38 -54.07 8.55 -7.18
CA LYS A 38 -55.26 8.99 -6.45
C LYS A 38 -54.95 9.42 -5.01
N GLY A 39 -53.68 9.42 -4.61
CA GLY A 39 -53.23 9.85 -3.29
C GLY A 39 -53.27 8.78 -2.21
N ALA A 40 -53.44 7.50 -2.57
CA ALA A 40 -53.27 6.42 -1.61
C ALA A 40 -51.78 6.16 -1.40
N VAL A 41 -51.34 6.07 -0.14
CA VAL A 41 -49.94 5.84 0.23
C VAL A 41 -49.72 4.48 0.86
N ASP A 42 -48.55 3.89 0.63
CA ASP A 42 -48.05 2.69 1.33
C ASP A 42 -46.56 2.84 1.68
N THR A 43 -46.10 2.11 2.69
CA THR A 43 -44.71 2.18 3.18
C THR A 43 -44.01 0.84 3.05
N ALA A 44 -42.72 0.85 2.68
CA ALA A 44 -41.87 -0.32 2.73
C ALA A 44 -40.47 0.02 3.27
N THR A 45 -39.81 -0.98 3.84
CA THR A 45 -38.44 -0.86 4.38
C THR A 45 -37.46 -1.46 3.38
N VAL A 46 -36.37 -0.73 3.13
CA VAL A 46 -35.17 -1.26 2.49
C VAL A 46 -34.15 -1.56 3.57
N THR A 47 -33.56 -2.75 3.50
CA THR A 47 -32.40 -3.15 4.31
C THR A 47 -31.26 -3.45 3.36
N ILE A 48 -30.14 -2.76 3.55
CA ILE A 48 -28.87 -3.01 2.87
C ILE A 48 -27.98 -3.68 3.90
N SER A 49 -27.42 -4.84 3.56
CA SER A 49 -26.38 -5.49 4.37
C SER A 49 -25.03 -5.13 3.76
N VAL A 50 -24.14 -4.60 4.57
CA VAL A 50 -22.73 -4.38 4.26
C VAL A 50 -21.96 -5.47 4.97
N SER A 51 -21.09 -6.16 4.24
CA SER A 51 -20.13 -7.11 4.80
C SER A 51 -18.76 -6.43 4.78
N GLY A 52 -18.00 -6.60 5.85
CA GLY A 52 -16.60 -6.23 5.87
C GLY A 52 -15.75 -7.16 4.99
N GLU A 53 -14.56 -6.68 4.66
CA GLU A 53 -13.45 -7.44 4.08
C GLU A 53 -12.22 -7.03 4.90
N ASN A 54 -11.25 -7.93 5.07
CA ASN A 54 -10.01 -7.58 5.77
C ASN A 54 -9.08 -6.81 4.82
N ASP A 55 -8.72 -5.59 5.19
CA ASP A 55 -7.89 -4.69 4.39
C ASP A 55 -6.51 -4.43 5.01
N VAL A 56 -5.55 -4.10 4.15
CA VAL A 56 -4.28 -3.45 4.53
C VAL A 56 -3.91 -2.54 3.37
N ILE A 57 -3.34 -1.38 3.64
CA ILE A 57 -3.10 -0.33 2.63
C ILE A 57 -1.62 0.03 2.66
N ALA A 58 -0.93 -0.26 1.57
CA ALA A 58 0.46 0.13 1.35
C ALA A 58 0.50 1.40 0.48
N GLU A 59 1.32 2.37 0.87
CA GLU A 59 1.50 3.63 0.13
C GLU A 59 2.95 3.80 -0.36
N ASP A 60 3.13 4.36 -1.56
CA ASP A 60 4.46 4.54 -2.17
C ASP A 60 5.41 5.40 -1.32
N ASP A 61 6.66 4.97 -1.19
CA ASP A 61 7.73 5.67 -0.50
C ASP A 61 8.70 6.38 -1.46
N SER A 62 9.24 7.51 -1.00
CA SER A 62 10.30 8.23 -1.71
C SER A 62 11.38 8.72 -0.77
N TYR A 63 12.63 8.40 -1.10
CA TYR A 63 13.82 8.82 -0.38
C TYR A 63 14.82 9.48 -1.32
N THR A 64 15.73 10.28 -0.76
CA THR A 64 16.86 10.87 -1.50
C THR A 64 18.13 10.74 -0.68
N THR A 65 19.23 10.39 -1.34
CA THR A 65 20.55 10.31 -0.73
C THR A 65 21.64 10.72 -1.73
N ASP A 66 22.82 11.05 -1.24
CA ASP A 66 24.00 11.28 -2.08
C ASP A 66 24.65 9.94 -2.48
N GLN A 67 25.40 9.93 -3.60
CA GLN A 67 26.03 8.73 -4.19
C GLN A 67 26.91 7.88 -3.25
N ASP A 68 27.37 8.47 -2.13
CA ASP A 68 28.25 7.83 -1.13
C ASP A 68 27.64 7.80 0.28
N THR A 69 26.34 8.11 0.40
CA THR A 69 25.67 8.23 1.70
C THR A 69 24.68 7.08 1.90
N PRO A 70 24.94 6.15 2.84
CA PRO A 70 23.96 5.17 3.25
C PRO A 70 22.78 5.82 3.99
N ILE A 71 21.58 5.26 3.80
CA ILE A 71 20.37 5.65 4.53
C ILE A 71 19.74 4.46 5.24
N THR A 72 18.99 4.74 6.31
CA THR A 72 18.20 3.75 7.03
C THR A 72 16.86 4.36 7.39
N GLU A 73 15.78 3.78 6.89
CA GLU A 73 14.43 4.32 6.97
C GLU A 73 13.41 3.21 7.28
N CYS A 74 12.21 3.61 7.70
CA CYS A 74 11.08 2.70 7.90
C CYS A 74 10.06 2.89 6.77
N ILE A 75 9.84 1.86 5.96
CA ILE A 75 9.05 1.96 4.71
C ILE A 75 7.55 1.73 4.88
N VAL A 76 7.05 1.72 6.12
CA VAL A 76 5.62 1.47 6.41
C VAL A 76 4.99 2.60 7.22
N MET A 77 5.66 3.75 7.28
CA MET A 77 5.21 4.89 8.11
C MET A 77 3.96 5.58 7.58
N ASN A 78 3.70 5.46 6.29
CA ASN A 78 2.52 5.94 5.55
C ASN A 78 1.49 4.82 5.29
N ASP A 79 1.81 3.58 5.63
CA ASP A 79 0.90 2.45 5.49
C ASP A 79 -0.13 2.42 6.62
N SER A 80 -1.25 1.76 6.36
CA SER A 80 -2.35 1.68 7.33
C SER A 80 -3.17 0.41 7.19
N ASP A 81 -3.95 0.16 8.23
CA ASP A 81 -4.90 -0.94 8.34
C ASP A 81 -6.18 -0.34 8.96
N PRO A 82 -7.26 -0.19 8.19
CA PRO A 82 -8.50 0.44 8.63
C PRO A 82 -9.12 -0.20 9.90
N GLU A 83 -8.95 -1.50 10.06
CA GLU A 83 -9.46 -2.33 11.15
C GLU A 83 -8.54 -2.27 12.39
N GLY A 84 -7.34 -1.73 12.24
CA GLY A 84 -6.36 -1.52 13.30
C GLY A 84 -5.56 -2.78 13.65
N HIS A 85 -5.48 -3.74 12.74
CA HIS A 85 -4.59 -4.88 12.85
C HIS A 85 -3.13 -4.46 12.69
N SER A 86 -2.23 -5.27 13.26
CA SER A 86 -0.80 -5.07 13.06
C SER A 86 -0.37 -5.71 11.74
N PHE A 87 0.46 -5.01 10.98
CA PHE A 87 1.06 -5.52 9.74
C PHE A 87 2.59 -5.45 9.77
N THR A 88 3.22 -6.23 8.90
CA THR A 88 4.67 -6.28 8.72
C THR A 88 5.04 -6.39 7.25
N VAL A 89 6.29 -6.10 6.91
CA VAL A 89 6.81 -6.38 5.57
C VAL A 89 6.94 -7.90 5.38
N ASP A 90 6.23 -8.45 4.39
CA ASP A 90 6.16 -9.89 4.10
C ASP A 90 7.03 -10.28 2.89
N LYS A 91 6.97 -9.51 1.80
CA LYS A 91 7.72 -9.82 0.56
C LYS A 91 8.33 -8.60 -0.08
N VAL A 92 9.31 -8.85 -0.95
CA VAL A 92 9.91 -7.84 -1.82
C VAL A 92 10.04 -8.38 -3.24
N ASP A 93 9.77 -7.57 -4.24
CA ASP A 93 10.12 -7.80 -5.65
C ASP A 93 11.21 -6.80 -6.06
N PRO A 94 12.49 -7.19 -5.95
CA PRO A 94 13.64 -6.32 -6.23
C PRO A 94 13.73 -5.92 -7.70
N GLU A 95 13.29 -6.79 -8.61
CA GLU A 95 13.46 -6.61 -10.05
C GLU A 95 12.23 -5.99 -10.73
N ARG A 96 11.12 -5.86 -9.98
CA ARG A 96 9.82 -5.39 -10.46
C ARG A 96 9.31 -6.23 -11.63
N ASP A 97 9.66 -7.51 -11.62
CA ASP A 97 9.32 -8.47 -12.68
C ASP A 97 8.21 -9.46 -12.25
N GLY A 98 7.67 -9.27 -11.05
CA GLY A 98 6.69 -10.13 -10.41
C GLY A 98 7.31 -11.27 -9.60
N THR A 99 8.64 -11.35 -9.49
CA THR A 99 9.32 -12.39 -8.71
C THR A 99 9.59 -11.90 -7.29
N PHE A 100 8.69 -12.29 -6.39
CA PHE A 100 8.81 -11.95 -4.97
C PHE A 100 9.78 -12.87 -4.22
N VAL A 101 10.48 -12.29 -3.25
CA VAL A 101 11.32 -12.94 -2.25
C VAL A 101 10.71 -12.70 -0.88
N ASP A 102 10.54 -13.77 -0.10
CA ASP A 102 10.02 -13.67 1.26
C ASP A 102 10.99 -12.93 2.19
N VAL A 103 10.46 -12.03 2.99
CA VAL A 103 11.13 -11.43 4.15
C VAL A 103 10.78 -12.29 5.37
N PRO A 104 11.72 -13.04 5.95
CA PRO A 104 11.40 -13.93 7.05
C PRO A 104 10.84 -13.17 8.26
N GLU A 105 9.86 -13.74 8.95
CA GLU A 105 9.30 -13.19 10.18
C GLU A 105 10.42 -12.86 11.20
N GLY A 106 10.49 -11.59 11.62
CA GLY A 106 11.54 -11.08 12.53
C GLY A 106 12.96 -11.10 11.95
N GLY A 107 13.09 -11.35 10.65
CA GLY A 107 14.34 -11.41 9.91
C GLY A 107 14.44 -10.33 8.85
N SER A 108 15.41 -10.51 7.96
CA SER A 108 15.70 -9.58 6.87
C SER A 108 16.13 -10.32 5.61
N VAL A 109 15.85 -9.72 4.46
CA VAL A 109 16.41 -10.11 3.16
C VAL A 109 17.44 -9.06 2.74
N THR A 110 18.47 -9.48 2.01
CA THR A 110 19.43 -8.56 1.39
C THR A 110 19.51 -8.85 -0.09
N PHE A 111 19.42 -7.80 -0.89
CA PHE A 111 19.47 -7.86 -2.34
C PHE A 111 20.30 -6.68 -2.87
N ALA A 112 20.87 -6.83 -4.05
CA ALA A 112 21.43 -5.67 -4.75
C ALA A 112 20.27 -4.83 -5.26
N GLY A 113 20.38 -3.50 -5.19
CA GLY A 113 19.43 -2.63 -5.87
C GLY A 113 19.38 -2.93 -7.37
N LEU A 114 18.24 -2.60 -7.98
CA LEU A 114 17.96 -2.89 -9.38
C LEU A 114 19.11 -2.43 -10.28
N LYS A 115 19.55 -3.30 -11.19
CA LYS A 115 20.60 -2.99 -12.17
C LYS A 115 20.20 -1.76 -13.00
N VAL A 116 20.97 -0.68 -12.90
CA VAL A 116 20.99 0.32 -13.98
C VAL A 116 21.60 -0.36 -15.21
N ALA A 117 21.04 -0.12 -16.40
CA ALA A 117 21.53 -0.73 -17.63
C ALA A 117 23.00 -0.36 -17.90
N GLY A 118 23.93 -1.25 -17.54
CA GLY A 118 25.37 -1.05 -17.70
C GLY A 118 26.20 -1.09 -16.41
N SER A 119 25.58 -1.21 -15.23
CA SER A 119 26.29 -1.46 -13.96
C SER A 119 26.15 -2.92 -13.50
N ASP A 120 27.23 -3.47 -12.93
CA ASP A 120 27.24 -4.84 -12.40
C ASP A 120 26.66 -4.93 -10.96
N THR A 121 26.40 -3.80 -10.29
CA THR A 121 25.81 -3.68 -8.94
C THR A 121 25.03 -2.35 -8.79
N GLY A 122 23.91 -2.33 -8.02
CA GLY A 122 22.96 -1.21 -7.92
C GLY A 122 22.77 -0.68 -6.49
N GLY A 123 23.84 -0.68 -5.69
CA GLY A 123 23.82 -0.56 -4.23
C GLY A 123 23.35 -1.84 -3.56
N VAL A 124 23.44 -1.89 -2.23
CA VAL A 124 22.99 -3.02 -1.40
C VAL A 124 21.81 -2.57 -0.55
N ILE A 125 20.69 -3.28 -0.66
CA ILE A 125 19.50 -3.05 0.16
C ILE A 125 19.33 -4.22 1.13
N THR A 126 19.12 -3.90 2.41
CA THR A 126 18.63 -4.83 3.42
C THR A 126 17.25 -4.38 3.87
N LEU A 127 16.25 -5.25 3.70
CA LEU A 127 14.88 -4.99 4.12
C LEU A 127 14.49 -5.99 5.21
N SER A 128 13.96 -5.48 6.31
CA SER A 128 13.59 -6.26 7.49
C SER A 128 12.07 -6.26 7.68
N ALA A 129 11.54 -7.33 8.28
CA ALA A 129 10.11 -7.46 8.57
C ALA A 129 9.58 -6.35 9.50
N ASP A 130 10.47 -5.75 10.30
CA ASP A 130 10.18 -4.67 11.24
C ASP A 130 10.12 -3.27 10.60
N CYS A 131 9.90 -3.20 9.29
CA CYS A 131 9.96 -2.03 8.39
C CYS A 131 11.34 -1.45 8.08
N THR A 132 12.40 -1.87 8.78
CA THR A 132 13.71 -1.25 8.59
C THR A 132 14.28 -1.59 7.22
N MET A 133 14.44 -0.57 6.38
CA MET A 133 15.20 -0.62 5.13
C MET A 133 16.54 0.10 5.34
N SER A 134 17.65 -0.55 4.97
CA SER A 134 18.96 0.07 4.81
C SER A 134 19.34 0.04 3.34
N PHE A 135 19.83 1.16 2.82
CA PHE A 135 20.43 1.25 1.49
C PHE A 135 21.86 1.77 1.62
N ASP A 136 22.81 0.99 1.11
CA ASP A 136 24.22 1.36 0.99
C ASP A 136 24.56 1.47 -0.50
N PRO A 137 24.86 2.68 -1.03
CA PRO A 137 25.30 2.85 -2.41
C PRO A 137 26.50 1.98 -2.78
N ASN A 138 27.37 1.63 -1.81
CA ASN A 138 28.49 0.72 -1.96
C ASN A 138 29.45 1.08 -3.13
N GLY A 139 29.56 2.37 -3.45
CA GLY A 139 30.38 2.91 -4.55
C GLY A 139 29.83 2.65 -5.95
N ASP A 140 28.62 2.09 -6.08
CA ASP A 140 28.04 1.73 -7.37
C ASP A 140 27.61 2.97 -8.19
N PHE A 141 27.52 4.12 -7.53
CA PHE A 141 27.05 5.38 -8.08
C PHE A 141 28.16 6.44 -8.20
N ASP A 142 29.43 6.09 -7.97
CA ASP A 142 30.60 6.98 -8.08
C ASP A 142 30.80 7.60 -9.47
N TYR A 143 30.08 7.09 -10.47
CA TYR A 143 30.10 7.60 -11.83
C TYR A 143 29.25 8.85 -12.04
N LEU A 144 28.39 9.21 -11.08
CA LEU A 144 27.52 10.37 -11.19
C LEU A 144 28.33 11.66 -10.99
N ASP A 145 28.25 12.56 -11.96
CA ASP A 145 28.77 13.92 -11.80
C ASP A 145 27.81 14.78 -10.94
N ASP A 146 28.29 15.91 -10.42
CA ASP A 146 27.47 16.87 -9.67
C ASP A 146 26.22 17.30 -10.43
N GLY A 147 25.06 17.00 -9.83
CA GLY A 147 23.73 17.26 -10.41
C GLY A 147 23.19 16.17 -11.32
N GLU A 148 23.92 15.08 -11.55
CA GLU A 148 23.38 13.85 -12.14
C GLU A 148 22.61 13.03 -11.09
N THR A 149 21.67 12.22 -11.55
CA THR A 149 20.82 11.42 -10.65
C THR A 149 20.44 10.09 -11.24
N GLU A 150 20.29 9.10 -10.37
CA GLU A 150 19.74 7.78 -10.69
C GLU A 150 18.68 7.38 -9.68
N GLU A 151 17.87 6.39 -10.03
CA GLU A 151 16.83 5.86 -9.15
C GLU A 151 16.99 4.36 -8.96
N VAL A 152 16.87 3.93 -7.70
CA VAL A 152 16.68 2.53 -7.33
C VAL A 152 15.23 2.34 -6.91
N ILE A 153 14.54 1.41 -7.56
CA ILE A 153 13.11 1.17 -7.35
C ILE A 153 12.87 -0.32 -7.12
N PHE A 154 12.14 -0.66 -6.07
CA PHE A 154 11.64 -2.01 -5.79
C PHE A 154 10.19 -1.96 -5.30
N VAL A 155 9.49 -3.10 -5.35
CA VAL A 155 8.13 -3.25 -4.80
C VAL A 155 8.23 -4.03 -3.49
N TYR A 156 7.48 -3.63 -2.47
CA TYR A 156 7.31 -4.42 -1.25
C TYR A 156 5.86 -4.85 -1.08
N THR A 157 5.64 -5.85 -0.24
CA THR A 157 4.33 -6.32 0.18
C THR A 157 4.28 -6.27 1.69
N ILE A 158 3.23 -5.67 2.24
CA ILE A 158 2.86 -5.82 3.65
C ILE A 158 1.77 -6.87 3.79
N GLU A 159 1.80 -7.59 4.91
CA GLU A 159 0.77 -8.53 5.31
C GLU A 159 0.32 -8.17 6.73
N ASP A 160 -0.99 -8.08 6.94
CA ASP A 160 -1.58 -7.88 8.27
C ASP A 160 -1.64 -9.19 9.06
N SER A 161 -2.12 -9.12 10.30
CA SER A 161 -2.17 -10.30 11.18
C SER A 161 -3.23 -11.34 10.78
N LEU A 162 -4.14 -11.00 9.85
CA LEU A 162 -5.20 -11.88 9.36
C LEU A 162 -4.97 -12.37 7.90
N GLY A 163 -3.94 -11.85 7.22
CA GLY A 163 -3.46 -12.32 5.91
C GLY A 163 -3.93 -11.48 4.72
N ALA A 164 -4.51 -10.30 4.94
CA ALA A 164 -4.63 -9.29 3.89
C ALA A 164 -3.24 -8.80 3.49
N ILE A 165 -3.09 -8.53 2.19
CA ILE A 165 -1.85 -8.05 1.61
C ILE A 165 -2.10 -6.86 0.70
N ASP A 166 -1.16 -5.94 0.68
CA ASP A 166 -1.10 -4.88 -0.32
C ASP A 166 0.36 -4.59 -0.69
N THR A 167 0.55 -3.93 -1.83
CA THR A 167 1.88 -3.69 -2.40
C THR A 167 2.08 -2.23 -2.74
N ALA A 168 3.26 -1.71 -2.41
CA ALA A 168 3.68 -0.36 -2.80
C ALA A 168 5.12 -0.34 -3.31
N THR A 169 5.53 0.80 -3.86
CA THR A 169 6.88 1.00 -4.40
C THR A 169 7.74 1.83 -3.46
N VAL A 170 9.01 1.48 -3.36
CA VAL A 170 10.03 2.34 -2.79
C VAL A 170 10.87 2.92 -3.92
N THR A 171 10.99 4.25 -3.97
CA THR A 171 11.87 4.96 -4.91
C THR A 171 12.97 5.68 -4.13
N ILE A 172 14.22 5.28 -4.33
CA ILE A 172 15.39 5.96 -3.78
C ILE A 172 16.05 6.74 -4.92
N ARG A 173 16.09 8.07 -4.80
CA ARG A 173 16.84 8.93 -5.71
C ARG A 173 18.26 9.15 -5.18
N ILE A 174 19.25 8.88 -6.02
CA ILE A 174 20.66 9.07 -5.73
C ILE A 174 21.11 10.34 -6.44
N GLU A 175 21.69 11.29 -5.70
CA GLU A 175 22.25 12.53 -6.26
C GLU A 175 23.77 12.43 -6.33
N GLY A 176 24.30 12.73 -7.51
CA GLY A 176 25.74 12.89 -7.72
C GLY A 176 26.23 14.18 -7.11
N ILE A 177 27.32 14.10 -6.35
CA ILE A 177 27.98 15.26 -5.73
C ILE A 177 29.46 15.27 -6.11
N ASN A 178 30.03 16.46 -6.33
CA ASN A 178 31.47 16.58 -6.55
C ASN A 178 32.23 16.23 -5.26
N ASP A 179 33.12 15.23 -5.33
CA ASP A 179 34.02 14.79 -4.26
C ASP A 179 35.30 15.64 -4.12
#